data_AF-A0A9E5FH84-F1
#
_entry.id   AF-A0A9E5FH84-F1
#
_cell.length_a   1.000
_cell.length_b   1.000
_cell.length_c   1.000
_cell.angle_alpha   90.00
_cell.angle_beta   90.00
_cell.angle_gamma   90.00
#
_symmetry.space_group_name_H-M   'P 1'
#
loop_
_entity.id
_entity.type
_entity.pdbx_description
1 polymer ?
#
loop_
_entity_poly.entity_id
_entity_poly.type
_entity_poly.pdbx_seq_one_letter_code
_entity_poly.pdbx_strand_id
1 'polypeptide(L)'
;MRSLLLVNVELIWIKFSTVNNSKMNVIKIKQVRSAIKRPADQKATIKALGFRRLNHVVEKEETPQIMGMINKVKHLIVIVD
;
A
#
# COMPACT_ATOMS: atom_id res chain seq x y z
N MET A 1 36.70 29.73 -12.71
CA MET A 1 35.35 29.86 -13.31
C MET A 1 34.62 28.53 -13.16
N ARG A 2 33.75 28.42 -12.15
CA ARG A 2 32.99 27.20 -11.85
C ARG A 2 31.83 27.13 -12.85
N SER A 3 31.92 26.18 -13.78
CA SER A 3 31.04 26.02 -14.94
C SER A 3 29.56 25.97 -14.55
N LEU A 4 28.74 26.84 -15.15
CA LEU A 4 27.28 26.91 -15.02
C LEU A 4 26.55 25.61 -15.41
N LEU A 5 27.26 24.67 -16.05
CA LEU A 5 26.73 23.35 -16.43
C LEU A 5 26.54 22.43 -15.22
N LEU A 6 27.38 22.53 -14.18
CA LEU A 6 27.24 21.66 -12.99
C LEU A 6 26.01 22.03 -12.15
N VAL A 7 25.65 23.32 -12.12
CA VAL A 7 24.48 23.82 -11.36
C VAL A 7 23.17 23.26 -11.94
N ASN A 8 23.07 23.16 -13.27
CA ASN A 8 21.87 22.63 -13.93
C ASN A 8 21.70 21.14 -13.71
N VAL A 9 22.79 20.36 -13.69
CA VAL A 9 22.72 18.91 -13.47
C VAL A 9 22.37 18.59 -12.01
N GLU A 10 22.97 19.29 -11.03
CA GLU A 10 22.60 19.12 -9.62
C GLU A 10 21.13 19.50 -9.36
N LEU A 11 20.62 20.59 -9.97
CA LEU A 11 19.22 20.98 -9.84
C LEU A 11 18.25 19.95 -10.45
N ILE A 12 18.63 19.29 -11.56
CA ILE A 12 17.83 18.23 -12.17
C ILE A 12 17.79 16.98 -11.27
N TRP A 13 18.92 16.59 -10.68
CA TRP A 13 18.99 15.47 -9.74
C TRP A 13 18.20 15.74 -8.45
N ILE A 14 18.29 16.95 -7.89
CA ILE A 14 17.53 17.34 -6.70
C ILE A 14 16.01 17.34 -6.98
N LYS A 15 15.58 17.75 -8.19
CA LYS A 15 14.17 17.75 -8.59
C LYS A 15 13.61 16.34 -8.82
N PHE A 16 14.44 15.39 -9.25
CA PHE A 16 14.07 13.97 -9.33
C PHE A 16 13.88 13.34 -7.93
N SER A 17 14.65 13.80 -6.93
CA SER A 17 14.61 13.26 -5.56
C SER A 17 13.56 13.88 -4.63
N THR A 18 12.95 15.03 -4.99
CA THR A 18 12.03 15.80 -4.11
C THR A 18 10.55 15.54 -4.32
N VAL A 19 10.19 14.59 -5.19
CA VAL A 19 8.83 14.04 -5.18
C VAL A 19 8.77 13.04 -4.02
N ASN A 20 7.81 13.21 -3.12
CA ASN A 20 7.53 12.38 -1.95
C ASN A 20 8.18 12.81 -0.64
N ASN A 21 7.84 14.02 -0.18
CA ASN A 21 7.49 14.16 1.24
C ASN A 21 6.15 13.43 1.47
N SER A 22 6.15 12.11 1.35
CA SER A 22 4.95 11.28 1.47
C SER A 22 4.72 10.99 2.94
N LYS A 23 3.74 11.69 3.51
CA LYS A 23 3.09 11.26 4.75
C LYS A 23 2.70 9.79 4.56
N MET A 24 3.27 8.89 5.35
CA MET A 24 2.95 7.46 5.30
C MET A 24 1.51 7.28 5.78
N ASN A 25 0.58 7.21 4.83
CA ASN A 25 -0.81 6.97 5.14
C ASN A 25 -0.96 5.51 5.59
N VAL A 26 -1.54 5.33 6.77
CA VAL A 26 -1.87 4.01 7.30
C VAL A 26 -3.36 3.81 7.12
N ILE A 27 -3.73 2.76 6.42
CA ILE A 27 -5.11 2.35 6.19
C ILE A 27 -5.52 1.28 7.20
N LYS A 28 -6.73 1.41 7.75
CA LYS A 28 -7.33 0.42 8.64
C LYS A 28 -8.29 -0.45 7.87
N ILE A 29 -8.03 -1.74 7.90
CA ILE A 29 -8.71 -2.71 7.05
C ILE A 29 -9.38 -3.75 7.94
N LYS A 30 -10.69 -3.99 7.72
CA LYS A 30 -11.47 -4.99 8.45
C LYS A 30 -11.95 -6.10 7.52
N GLN A 31 -11.74 -7.36 7.91
CA GLN A 31 -12.34 -8.50 7.21
C GLN A 31 -13.79 -8.71 7.67
N VAL A 32 -14.76 -8.45 6.79
CA VAL A 32 -16.20 -8.58 7.11
C VAL A 32 -16.78 -9.91 6.62
N ARG A 33 -16.21 -10.50 5.56
CA ARG A 33 -16.68 -11.80 5.03
C ARG A 33 -15.60 -12.87 5.06
N SER A 34 -16.04 -14.12 5.21
CA SER A 34 -15.15 -15.28 5.35
C SER A 34 -14.46 -15.65 4.03
N ALA A 35 -13.20 -16.11 4.15
CA ALA A 35 -12.40 -16.61 3.04
C ALA A 35 -12.54 -18.14 2.81
N ILE A 36 -13.28 -18.88 3.65
CA ILE A 36 -13.28 -20.36 3.66
C ILE A 36 -13.70 -20.98 2.31
N LYS A 37 -14.74 -20.43 1.65
CA LYS A 37 -15.23 -20.92 0.34
C LYS A 37 -14.71 -20.07 -0.84
N ARG A 38 -13.58 -19.39 -0.66
CA ARG A 38 -12.95 -18.58 -1.72
C ARG A 38 -11.84 -19.37 -2.42
N PRO A 39 -11.46 -18.98 -3.65
CA PRO A 39 -10.34 -19.60 -4.34
C PRO A 39 -9.03 -19.47 -3.55
N ALA A 40 -8.08 -20.36 -3.81
CA ALA A 40 -6.87 -20.51 -3.01
C ALA A 40 -5.99 -19.24 -2.98
N ASP A 41 -5.98 -18.51 -4.08
CA ASP A 41 -5.25 -17.25 -4.22
C ASP A 41 -5.80 -16.15 -3.30
N GLN A 42 -7.13 -15.99 -3.20
CA GLN A 42 -7.76 -15.02 -2.29
C GLN A 42 -7.52 -15.40 -0.83
N LYS A 43 -7.56 -16.70 -0.50
CA LYS A 43 -7.22 -17.20 0.84
C LYS A 43 -5.78 -16.83 1.21
N ALA A 44 -4.84 -17.01 0.28
CA ALA A 44 -3.44 -16.63 0.47
C ALA A 44 -3.30 -15.11 0.65
N THR A 45 -4.01 -14.29 -0.14
CA THR A 45 -4.01 -12.83 0.02
C THR A 45 -4.51 -12.40 1.40
N ILE A 46 -5.62 -12.96 1.88
CA ILE A 46 -6.17 -12.65 3.21
C ILE A 46 -5.18 -13.03 4.32
N LYS A 47 -4.53 -14.19 4.20
CA LYS A 47 -3.49 -14.63 5.16
C LYS A 47 -2.25 -13.72 5.10
N ALA A 48 -1.81 -13.31 3.92
CA ALA A 48 -0.67 -12.42 3.70
C ALA A 48 -0.93 -11.00 4.23
N LEU A 49 -2.16 -10.49 4.12
CA LEU A 49 -2.56 -9.23 4.75
C LEU A 49 -2.59 -9.30 6.29
N GLY A 50 -2.53 -10.50 6.88
CA GLY A 50 -2.43 -10.72 8.32
C GLY A 50 -3.75 -10.96 9.05
N PHE A 51 -4.84 -11.26 8.32
CA PHE A 51 -6.11 -11.60 8.96
C PHE A 51 -6.09 -13.03 9.52
N ARG A 52 -6.39 -13.15 10.82
CA ARG A 52 -6.47 -14.44 11.53
C ARG A 52 -7.90 -14.89 11.84
N ARG A 53 -8.82 -13.94 11.97
CA ARG A 53 -10.23 -14.15 12.35
C ARG A 53 -11.14 -13.13 11.67
N LEU A 54 -12.42 -13.45 11.57
CA LEU A 54 -13.45 -12.52 11.10
C LEU A 54 -13.53 -11.28 12.00
N ASN A 55 -13.91 -10.14 11.42
CA ASN A 55 -14.00 -8.83 12.06
C ASN A 55 -12.71 -8.29 12.66
N HIS A 56 -11.56 -8.92 12.39
CA HIS A 56 -10.26 -8.41 12.78
C HIS A 56 -9.92 -7.17 11.97
N VAL A 57 -9.40 -6.15 12.66
CA VAL A 57 -8.89 -4.92 12.05
C VAL A 57 -7.38 -5.00 12.01
N VAL A 58 -6.79 -4.69 10.85
CA VAL A 58 -5.35 -4.65 10.64
C VAL A 58 -4.99 -3.30 10.04
N GLU A 59 -3.96 -2.67 10.58
CA GLU A 59 -3.41 -1.41 10.08
C GLU A 59 -2.25 -1.73 9.12
N LYS A 60 -2.24 -1.13 7.93
CA LYS A 60 -1.20 -1.32 6.91
C LYS A 60 -0.86 -0.02 6.21
N GLU A 61 0.38 0.07 5.75
CA GLU A 61 0.82 1.22 4.96
C GLU A 61 0.15 1.21 3.58
N GLU A 62 -0.27 2.39 3.14
CA GLU A 62 -0.84 2.64 1.82
C GLU A 62 0.26 2.58 0.76
N THR A 63 0.67 1.37 0.40
CA THR A 63 1.56 1.12 -0.74
C THR A 63 0.74 0.65 -1.94
N PRO A 64 1.17 0.93 -3.18
CA PRO A 64 0.49 0.44 -4.38
C PRO A 64 0.38 -1.09 -4.42
N GLN A 65 1.33 -1.79 -3.79
CA GLN A 65 1.34 -3.23 -3.64
C GLN A 65 0.19 -3.71 -2.74
N ILE A 66 0.04 -3.11 -1.56
CA ILE A 66 -1.06 -3.40 -0.63
C ILE A 66 -2.41 -3.04 -1.26
N MET A 67 -2.49 -1.91 -1.96
CA MET A 67 -3.71 -1.50 -2.65
C MET A 67 -4.12 -2.50 -3.74
N GLY A 68 -3.16 -3.05 -4.49
CA GLY A 68 -3.40 -4.13 -5.45
C GLY A 68 -3.95 -5.40 -4.78
N MET A 69 -3.40 -5.79 -3.63
CA MET A 69 -3.90 -6.91 -2.84
C MET A 69 -5.34 -6.66 -2.36
N ILE A 70 -5.62 -5.48 -1.81
CA ILE A 70 -6.96 -5.10 -1.33
C ILE A 70 -7.98 -5.14 -2.47
N ASN A 71 -7.64 -4.59 -3.63
CA ASN A 71 -8.52 -4.58 -4.80
C ASN A 71 -8.95 -5.99 -5.23
N LYS A 72 -8.05 -6.97 -5.12
CA LYS A 72 -8.36 -8.39 -5.41
C LYS A 72 -9.40 -8.98 -4.46
N VAL A 73 -9.36 -8.60 -3.18
CA VAL A 73 -10.25 -9.12 -2.12
C VAL A 73 -11.27 -8.08 -1.61
N LYS A 74 -11.54 -7.02 -2.40
CA LYS A 74 -12.38 -5.87 -2.01
C LYS A 74 -13.77 -6.24 -1.50
N HIS A 75 -14.29 -7.38 -1.93
CA HIS A 75 -15.62 -7.87 -1.55
C HIS A 75 -15.64 -8.65 -0.22
N LEU A 76 -14.47 -8.94 0.36
CA LEU A 76 -14.31 -9.61 1.66
C LEU A 76 -13.97 -8.63 2.79
N ILE A 77 -13.58 -7.42 2.41
CA ILE A 77 -12.92 -6.44 3.24
C ILE A 77 -13.71 -5.13 3.21
N VAL A 78 -13.62 -4.37 4.30
CA VAL A 78 -14.07 -2.99 4.39
C VAL A 78 -12.91 -2.14 4.91
N ILE A 79 -12.67 -1.00 4.27
CA ILE A 79 -11.75 0.03 4.77
C ILE A 79 -12.52 0.83 5.81
N VAL A 80 -11.93 1.00 6.99
CA VAL A 80 -12.55 1.70 8.12
C VAL A 80 -12.08 3.15 8.15
N ASP A 81 -10.76 3.37 8.03
CA ASP A 81 -10.08 4.66 8.06
C ASP A 81 -8.93 4.67 7.05
#